data_AF-A0A5C7TK18-F1
#
_entry.id   AF-A0A5C7TK18-F1
#
_cell.length_a   1.000
_cell.length_b   1.000
_cell.length_c   1.000
_cell.angle_alpha   90.00
_cell.angle_beta   90.00
_cell.angle_gamma   90.00
#
_symmetry.space_group_name_H-M   'P 1'
#
loop_
_entity.id
_entity.type
_entity.pdbx_description
1 polymer ?
#
loop_
_entity_poly.entity_id
_entity_poly.type
_entity_poly.pdbx_seq_one_letter_code
_entity_poly.pdbx_strand_id
1 'polypeptide(L)' 'MFGNKALKIENQQLRERLNMFLQVRDSLNQKMMYLLLDARGHVEKANDIFLSEMQSDATFITGKLLTDLVPAHLR' A
#
# COMPACT_ATOMS: atom_id res chain seq x y z
N MET A 1 -10.44 40.96 9.30
CA MET A 1 -9.69 39.70 9.07
C MET A 1 -10.56 38.67 8.34
N PHE A 2 -10.87 38.89 7.06
CA PHE A 2 -11.79 38.01 6.30
C PHE A 2 -11.09 36.81 5.63
N GLY A 3 -9.79 36.90 5.30
CA GLY A 3 -9.05 35.80 4.66
C GLY A 3 -8.74 34.60 5.57
N ASN A 4 -8.57 34.82 6.89
CA ASN A 4 -8.23 33.74 7.83
C ASN A 4 -9.39 32.73 8.00
N LYS A 5 -10.64 33.19 7.96
CA LYS A 5 -11.82 32.30 8.03
C LYS A 5 -11.96 31.43 6.78
N ALA A 6 -11.78 32.00 5.58
CA ALA A 6 -11.83 31.26 4.33
C ALA A 6 -10.75 30.18 4.26
N LEU A 7 -9.51 30.51 4.62
CA LEU A 7 -8.40 29.56 4.67
C LEU A 7 -8.63 28.42 5.67
N LYS A 8 -9.22 28.70 6.83
CA LYS A 8 -9.58 27.66 7.80
C LYS A 8 -10.64 26.70 7.27
N ILE A 9 -11.65 27.23 6.56
CA ILE A 9 -12.71 26.42 5.94
C ILE A 9 -12.10 25.53 4.85
N GLU A 10 -11.25 26.08 3.99
CA GLU A 10 -10.59 25.31 2.95
C GLU A 10 -9.67 24.22 3.53
N ASN A 11 -8.90 24.54 4.58
CA ASN A 11 -8.06 23.55 5.26
C ASN A 11 -8.90 22.41 5.87
N GLN A 12 -10.05 22.73 6.45
CA GLN A 12 -10.96 21.74 7.00
C GLN A 12 -11.54 20.84 5.90
N GLN A 13 -11.99 21.42 4.78
CA GLN A 13 -12.49 20.64 3.64
C GLN A 13 -11.41 19.72 3.05
N LEU A 14 -10.17 20.19 2.94
CA LEU A 14 -9.04 19.38 2.48
C LEU A 14 -8.73 18.23 3.44
N ARG A 15 -8.78 18.46 4.75
CA ARG A 15 -8.61 17.41 5.77
C ARG A 15 -9.72 16.37 5.70
N GLU A 16 -10.97 16.79 5.54
CA GLU A 16 -12.11 15.88 5.41
C GLU A 16 -11.98 14.99 4.18
N ARG A 17 -11.63 15.56 3.02
CA ARG A 17 -11.38 14.80 1.79
C ARG A 17 -10.24 13.79 1.93
N LEU A 18 -9.13 14.21 2.54
CA LEU A 18 -8.00 13.32 2.82
C LEU A 18 -8.42 12.17 3.74
N ASN A 19 -9.18 12.45 4.80
CA ASN A 19 -9.64 11.43 5.73
C ASN A 19 -10.55 10.40 5.06
N MET A 20 -11.49 10.84 4.21
CA MET A 20 -12.31 9.91 3.42
C MET A 20 -11.46 9.02 2.51
N PHE A 21 -10.47 9.60 1.83
CA PHE A 21 -9.56 8.85 0.97
C PHE A 21 -8.75 7.81 1.75
N LEU A 22 -8.21 8.20 2.91
CA LEU A 22 -7.47 7.30 3.79
C LEU A 22 -8.35 6.17 4.33
N GLN A 23 -9.59 6.46 4.73
CA GLN A 23 -10.53 5.42 5.18
C GLN A 23 -10.81 4.38 4.09
N VAL A 24 -11.05 4.81 2.85
CA VAL A 24 -11.26 3.89 1.73
C VAL A 24 -9.98 3.08 1.47
N ARG A 25 -8.81 3.74 1.39
CA ARG A 25 -7.52 3.07 1.23
C ARG A 25 -7.29 2.01 2.31
N ASP A 26 -7.53 2.34 3.57
CA ASP A 26 -7.29 1.45 4.70
C ASP A 26 -8.24 0.26 4.66
N SER A 27 -9.49 0.47 4.24
CA SER A 27 -10.46 -0.62 4.04
C SER A 27 -10.04 -1.60 2.93
N LEU A 28 -9.35 -1.11 1.90
CA LEU A 28 -8.83 -1.93 0.80
C LEU A 28 -7.54 -2.65 1.21
N ASN A 29 -6.64 -1.96 1.93
CA ASN A 29 -5.41 -2.53 2.46
C ASN A 29 -5.66 -3.68 3.44
N GLN A 30 -6.83 -3.70 4.10
CA GLN A 30 -7.23 -4.77 5.01
C GLN A 30 -7.81 -6.02 4.30
N LYS A 31 -8.10 -5.94 3.00
CA LYS A 31 -8.78 -7.02 2.26
C LYS A 31 -7.99 -7.62 1.13
N MET A 32 -6.95 -6.94 0.63
CA MET A 32 -6.21 -7.38 -0.56
C MET A 32 -4.74 -7.57 -0.25
N MET A 33 -4.18 -8.67 -0.75
CA MET A 33 -2.73 -8.83 -0.87
C MET A 33 -2.19 -7.94 -1.99
N TYR A 34 -1.09 -7.24 -1.76
CA TYR A 34 -0.41 -6.49 -2.82
C TYR A 34 1.10 -6.73 -2.81
N LEU A 35 1.68 -6.65 -4.00
CA LEU A 35 3.12 -6.55 -4.23
C LEU A 35 3.41 -5.32 -5.09
N LEU A 36 4.43 -4.58 -4.71
CA LEU A 36 5.03 -3.53 -5.53
C LEU A 36 6.32 -4.08 -6.13
N LEU A 37 6.47 -3.93 -7.45
CA LEU A 37 7.63 -4.42 -8.19
C LEU A 37 8.40 -3.26 -8.81
N ASP A 38 9.71 -3.42 -8.92
CA ASP A 38 10.55 -2.53 -9.73
C ASP A 38 10.31 -2.79 -11.24
N ALA A 39 10.89 -1.92 -12.09
CA ALA A 39 10.77 -2.06 -13.55
C ALA A 39 11.38 -3.36 -14.11
N ARG A 40 12.15 -4.10 -13.32
CA ARG A 40 12.78 -5.38 -13.66
C ARG A 40 12.03 -6.59 -13.08
N GLY A 41 10.95 -6.36 -12.32
CA GLY A 41 10.13 -7.41 -11.71
C GLY A 41 10.62 -7.89 -10.33
N HIS A 42 11.55 -7.19 -9.68
CA HIS A 42 11.93 -7.46 -8.30
C HIS A 42 10.93 -6.85 -7.33
N VAL A 43 10.63 -7.54 -6.23
CA VAL A 43 9.74 -7.03 -5.19
C VAL A 43 10.39 -5.87 -4.44
N GLU A 44 9.79 -4.69 -4.52
CA GLU A 44 10.15 -3.54 -3.70
C GLU A 44 9.43 -3.55 -2.35
N LYS A 45 8.14 -3.92 -2.35
CA LYS A 45 7.30 -3.97 -1.15
C LYS A 45 6.23 -5.05 -1.24
N ALA A 46 5.86 -5.61 -0.10
CA ALA A 46 4.70 -6.46 0.10
C ALA A 46 3.91 -5.92 1.32
N ASN A 47 2.59 -6.07 1.33
CA ASN A 47 1.82 -5.76 2.55
C ASN A 47 1.82 -6.90 3.55
N ASP A 48 1.48 -6.55 4.80
CA ASP A 48 1.39 -7.49 5.92
C ASP A 48 0.46 -8.68 5.64
N ILE A 49 -0.62 -8.48 4.88
CA ILE A 49 -1.51 -9.57 4.47
C ILE A 49 -0.74 -10.59 3.62
N PHE A 50 0.00 -10.13 2.62
CA PHE A 50 0.81 -11.01 1.77
C PHE A 50 1.87 -11.76 2.59
N LEU A 51 2.58 -11.06 3.49
CA LEU A 51 3.61 -11.65 4.34
C LEU A 51 3.04 -12.74 5.26
N SER A 52 1.87 -12.47 5.85
CA SER A 52 1.17 -13.40 6.74
C SER A 52 0.73 -14.66 6.00
N GLU A 53 0.09 -14.52 4.83
CA GLU A 53 -0.39 -15.65 4.03
C GLU A 53 0.75 -16.51 3.50
N MET A 54 1.86 -15.89 3.09
CA MET A 54 3.07 -16.58 2.62
C MET A 54 3.97 -17.09 3.76
N GLN A 55 3.60 -16.84 5.03
CA GLN A 55 4.38 -17.18 6.23
C GLN A 55 5.87 -16.77 6.08
N SER A 56 6.10 -15.59 5.52
CA SER A 56 7.42 -15.12 5.09
C SER A 56 7.67 -13.70 5.56
N ASP A 57 8.91 -13.40 5.96
CA ASP A 57 9.29 -12.05 6.37
C ASP A 57 9.52 -11.12 5.17
N ALA A 58 9.28 -9.82 5.36
CA ALA A 58 9.54 -8.80 4.35
C ALA A 58 10.98 -8.84 3.83
N THR A 59 11.94 -9.12 4.70
CA THR A 59 13.37 -9.23 4.37
C THR A 59 13.69 -10.41 3.46
N PHE A 60 12.88 -11.47 3.51
CA PHE A 60 13.04 -12.64 2.64
C PHE A 60 12.48 -12.38 1.24
N ILE A 61 11.46 -11.53 1.11
CA ILE A 61 10.73 -11.32 -0.15
C ILE A 61 11.30 -10.13 -0.93
N THR A 62 11.70 -9.07 -0.23
CA THR A 62 12.22 -7.85 -0.85
C THR A 62 13.48 -8.14 -1.68
N GLY A 63 13.53 -7.62 -2.90
CA GLY A 63 14.64 -7.77 -3.85
C GLY A 63 14.62 -9.06 -4.67
N LYS A 64 13.70 -10.01 -4.41
CA LYS A 64 13.54 -11.21 -5.24
C LYS A 64 12.69 -10.94 -6.47
N LEU A 65 12.96 -11.68 -7.55
CA LEU A 65 12.05 -11.72 -8.70
C LEU A 65 10.73 -12.35 -8.29
N LEU A 66 9.63 -11.82 -8.81
CA LEU A 66 8.30 -12.38 -8.58
C LEU A 66 8.23 -13.89 -8.92
N THR A 67 8.91 -14.30 -10.00
CA THR A 67 8.95 -15.71 -10.46
C THR A 67 9.62 -16.65 -9.48
N ASP A 68 10.51 -16.14 -8.61
CA ASP A 68 11.19 -16.96 -7.61
C ASP A 68 10.29 -17.27 -6.41
N LEU A 69 9.23 -16.47 -6.23
CA LEU A 69 8.19 -16.70 -5.23
C LEU A 69 7.18 -17.76 -5.70
N VAL A 70 7.22 -18.14 -6.99
CA VAL A 70 6.38 -19.20 -7.56
C VAL A 70 7.08 -20.55 -7.41
N PRO A 71 6.41 -21.56 -6.82
CA PRO A 71 6.94 -22.92 -6.72
C PRO A 71 7.36 -23.47 -8.08
N ALA A 72 8.46 -24.22 -8.12
CA ALA A 72 9.04 -24.71 -9.37
C ALA A 72 8.11 -25.58 -10.23
N HIS A 73 7.10 -26.22 -9.62
CA HIS A 73 6.12 -27.06 -10.33
C HIS A 73 5.02 -26.26 -11.04
N LEU A 74 4.94 -24.95 -10.81
CA LEU A 74 3.98 -24.02 -11.44
C LEU A 74 4.67 -23.02 -12.38
N ARG A 75 5.99 -23.16 -12.56
CA ARG A 75 6.83 -22.24 -13.34
C ARG A 75 6.86 -22.63 -14.81
#